data_AF-A0A851QGC5-F1
#
_entry.id   AF-A0A851QGC5-F1
#
_cell.length_a   1.000
_cell.length_b   1.000
_cell.length_c   1.000
_cell.angle_alpha   90.00
_cell.angle_beta   90.00
_cell.angle_gamma   90.00
#
_symmetry.space_group_name_H-M   'P 1'
#
loop_
_entity.id
_entity.type
_entity.pdbx_description
1 polymer ?
#
loop_
_entity_poly.entity_id
_entity_poly.type
_entity_poly.pdbx_seq_one_letter_code
_entity_poly.pdbx_strand_id
1 'polypeptide(L)'
;LSPGAKMGCFTFIKVMMILFNLAIFLGGGTLLGVGIWVKVDGESFLNIFGALSASVLQVVNVAYLLIVIGAILLVIGFLGCYGAQKESKCLLMMFFSVVLIIFIVEVAAAVVALVFTGLAETLLTGLVTPLLKDKYGADPTFTHIWNLTMSEVHCCGLNNYTDFDDSYYYKKHNSYPLQCCGGTQYLSFWGMLCPGSWGIAISCHPHPRGCLLQGCFPQILEEIRTNAGVAGGVAAGIAALEIAAMAVAMYLYCRLDEK
;
A
#
# COMPACT_ATOMS: atom_id res chain seq x y z
N LEU A 1 -45.34 -0.42 -6.74
CA LEU A 1 -44.83 0.66 -5.86
C LEU A 1 -45.51 1.99 -6.21
N SER A 2 -46.10 2.66 -5.21
CA SER A 2 -46.74 3.98 -5.36
C SER A 2 -45.76 5.04 -5.91
N PRO A 3 -46.19 5.95 -6.79
CA PRO A 3 -45.33 6.99 -7.37
C PRO A 3 -44.64 7.88 -6.33
N GLY A 4 -45.25 8.11 -5.16
CA GLY A 4 -44.62 8.85 -4.05
C GLY A 4 -43.43 8.13 -3.40
N ALA A 5 -43.49 6.79 -3.30
CA ALA A 5 -42.37 5.99 -2.78
C ALA A 5 -41.19 5.91 -3.77
N LYS A 6 -41.47 5.99 -5.07
CA LYS A 6 -40.42 5.99 -6.13
C LYS A 6 -39.59 7.27 -6.11
N MET A 7 -40.22 8.43 -5.87
CA MET A 7 -39.54 9.74 -5.78
C MET A 7 -38.66 9.86 -4.53
N GLY A 8 -39.11 9.31 -3.39
CA GLY A 8 -38.34 9.30 -2.15
C GLY A 8 -37.09 8.41 -2.22
N CYS A 9 -37.20 7.22 -2.80
CA CYS A 9 -36.09 6.27 -2.94
C CYS A 9 -34.98 6.82 -3.86
N PHE A 10 -35.34 7.39 -5.01
CA PHE A 10 -34.38 8.03 -5.93
C PHE A 10 -33.60 9.16 -5.24
N THR A 11 -34.32 10.03 -4.52
CA THR A 11 -33.71 11.15 -3.79
C THR A 11 -32.79 10.66 -2.68
N PHE A 12 -33.19 9.63 -1.91
CA PHE A 12 -32.38 9.05 -0.85
C PHE A 12 -31.07 8.46 -1.40
N ILE A 13 -31.14 7.62 -2.45
CA ILE A 13 -29.96 7.01 -3.08
C ILE A 13 -29.02 8.08 -3.63
N LYS A 14 -29.57 9.11 -4.29
CA LYS A 14 -28.80 10.25 -4.80
C LYS A 14 -28.06 10.97 -3.68
N VAL A 15 -28.74 11.29 -2.58
CA VAL A 15 -28.14 11.98 -1.43
C VAL A 15 -27.05 11.13 -0.79
N MET A 16 -27.29 9.83 -0.58
CA MET A 16 -26.28 8.91 -0.04
C MET A 16 -25.04 8.86 -0.94
N MET A 17 -25.21 8.73 -2.27
CA MET A 17 -24.09 8.75 -3.20
C MET A 17 -23.28 10.04 -3.10
N ILE A 18 -23.95 11.20 -3.01
CA ILE A 18 -23.27 12.49 -2.86
C ILE A 18 -22.49 12.55 -1.55
N LEU A 19 -23.08 12.12 -0.44
CA LEU A 19 -22.43 12.15 0.88
C LEU A 19 -21.18 11.25 0.94
N PHE A 20 -21.27 10.01 0.46
CA PHE A 20 -20.13 9.10 0.45
C PHE A 20 -19.01 9.60 -0.46
N ASN A 21 -19.34 10.04 -1.68
CA ASN A 21 -18.33 10.58 -2.59
C ASN A 21 -17.74 11.90 -2.08
N LEU A 22 -18.49 12.68 -1.28
CA LEU A 22 -17.98 13.91 -0.68
C LEU A 22 -16.97 13.59 0.42
N ALA A 23 -17.23 12.56 1.22
CA ALA A 23 -16.27 12.07 2.20
C ALA A 23 -14.99 11.57 1.50
N ILE A 24 -15.11 10.83 0.39
CA ILE A 24 -13.97 10.40 -0.43
C ILE A 24 -13.21 11.59 -1.01
N PHE A 25 -13.92 12.59 -1.54
CA PHE A 25 -13.32 13.81 -2.08
C PHE A 25 -12.53 14.58 -1.02
N LEU A 26 -13.13 14.80 0.15
CA LEU A 26 -12.49 15.49 1.28
C LEU A 26 -11.30 14.69 1.81
N GLY A 27 -11.45 13.37 1.96
CA GLY A 27 -10.35 12.48 2.35
C GLY A 27 -9.21 12.45 1.32
N GLY A 28 -9.53 12.43 0.03
CA GLY A 28 -8.54 12.55 -1.04
C GLY A 28 -7.80 13.89 -1.00
N GLY A 29 -8.55 14.98 -0.76
CA GLY A 29 -7.97 16.32 -0.58
C GLY A 29 -7.07 16.44 0.64
N THR A 30 -7.42 15.83 1.77
CA THR A 30 -6.56 15.82 2.95
C THR A 30 -5.30 14.97 2.72
N LEU A 31 -5.42 13.78 2.12
CA LEU A 31 -4.26 12.94 1.79
C LEU A 31 -3.32 13.65 0.80
N LEU A 32 -3.87 14.27 -0.24
CA LEU A 32 -3.12 15.04 -1.22
C LEU A 32 -2.42 16.24 -0.56
N GLY A 33 -3.15 17.01 0.25
CA GLY A 33 -2.62 18.17 0.96
C GLY A 33 -1.50 17.80 1.94
N VAL A 34 -1.70 16.73 2.73
CA VAL A 34 -0.67 16.20 3.62
C VAL A 34 0.53 15.72 2.81
N GLY A 35 0.32 14.97 1.73
CA GLY A 35 1.42 14.51 0.87
C GLY A 35 2.23 15.64 0.26
N ILE A 36 1.58 16.72 -0.21
CA ILE A 36 2.28 17.92 -0.72
C ILE A 36 3.01 18.64 0.41
N TRP A 37 2.40 18.83 1.59
CA TRP A 37 3.05 19.47 2.73
C TRP A 37 4.31 18.71 3.12
N VAL A 38 4.18 17.40 3.37
CA VAL A 38 5.25 16.46 3.66
C VAL A 38 6.36 16.54 2.59
N LYS A 39 6.01 16.70 1.30
CA LYS A 39 6.98 16.84 0.20
C LYS A 39 7.73 18.17 0.18
N VAL A 40 7.05 19.27 0.50
CA VAL A 40 7.55 20.65 0.35
C VAL A 40 8.24 21.14 1.62
N ASP A 41 7.69 20.83 2.79
CA ASP A 41 8.16 21.27 4.10
C ASP A 41 8.01 20.16 5.14
N GLY A 42 8.78 19.09 4.92
CA GLY A 42 8.83 17.93 5.82
C GLY A 42 9.34 18.28 7.22
N GLU A 43 10.22 19.26 7.36
CA GLU A 43 10.77 19.72 8.65
C GLU A 43 9.66 20.30 9.54
N SER A 44 8.81 21.18 9.02
CA SER A 44 7.71 21.75 9.79
C SER A 44 6.63 20.72 10.13
N PHE A 45 6.37 19.76 9.23
CA PHE A 45 5.49 18.63 9.52
C PHE A 45 6.00 17.81 10.73
N LEU A 46 7.30 17.50 10.76
CA LEU A 46 7.92 16.75 11.85
C LEU A 46 7.98 17.52 13.17
N ASN A 47 8.13 18.84 13.12
CA ASN A 47 8.12 19.70 14.31
C ASN A 47 6.72 19.80 14.96
N ILE A 48 5.65 19.75 14.16
CA ILE A 48 4.26 19.82 14.65
C ILE A 48 3.79 18.47 15.19
N PHE A 49 4.07 17.39 14.46
CA PHE A 49 3.61 16.05 14.82
C PHE A 49 4.61 15.27 15.69
N GLY A 50 5.75 15.90 16.04
CA GLY A 50 6.68 15.55 17.12
C GLY A 50 7.06 14.08 17.23
N ALA A 51 8.26 13.70 16.78
CA ALA A 51 9.00 12.46 17.13
C ALA A 51 8.21 11.13 17.20
N LEU A 52 7.06 10.99 16.52
CA LEU A 52 6.37 9.70 16.39
C LEU A 52 7.06 8.76 15.39
N SER A 53 8.18 9.18 14.78
CA SER A 53 9.05 8.25 14.09
C SER A 53 10.47 8.80 13.91
N ALA A 54 11.45 8.01 14.36
CA ALA A 54 12.84 8.21 14.02
C ALA A 54 13.05 7.92 12.52
N SER A 55 12.79 8.90 11.66
CA SER A 55 13.55 9.22 10.45
C SER A 55 12.82 10.31 9.65
N VAL A 56 13.45 11.49 9.59
CA VAL A 56 13.03 12.69 8.84
C VAL A 56 12.69 12.42 7.37
N LEU A 57 13.11 11.25 6.89
CA LEU A 57 13.09 10.88 5.51
C LEU A 57 12.08 9.75 5.20
N GLN A 58 11.27 9.31 6.18
CA GLN A 58 9.99 8.61 5.95
C GLN A 58 8.98 9.44 5.15
N VAL A 59 9.15 10.75 5.19
CA VAL A 59 8.17 11.74 4.79
C VAL A 59 8.07 11.79 3.24
N VAL A 60 9.18 11.79 2.50
CA VAL A 60 9.19 12.19 1.07
C VAL A 60 8.61 11.17 0.06
N ASN A 61 8.82 9.85 0.20
CA ASN A 61 8.21 8.87 -0.73
C ASN A 61 6.83 8.37 -0.29
N VAL A 62 6.57 8.31 1.02
CA VAL A 62 5.18 8.14 1.50
C VAL A 62 4.36 9.34 1.05
N ALA A 63 4.93 10.56 1.00
CA ALA A 63 4.31 11.72 0.35
C ALA A 63 3.92 11.44 -1.10
N TYR A 64 4.80 10.86 -1.93
CA TYR A 64 4.44 10.56 -3.32
C TYR A 64 3.27 9.57 -3.41
N LEU A 65 3.22 8.54 -2.56
CA LEU A 65 2.06 7.64 -2.50
C LEU A 65 0.79 8.36 -2.03
N LEU A 66 0.88 9.19 -0.98
CA LEU A 66 -0.22 10.00 -0.49
C LEU A 66 -0.74 11.00 -1.54
N ILE A 67 0.17 11.59 -2.33
CA ILE A 67 -0.16 12.48 -3.44
C ILE A 67 -0.90 11.70 -4.53
N VAL A 68 -0.37 10.56 -4.97
CA VAL A 68 -0.98 9.77 -6.05
C VAL A 68 -2.34 9.22 -5.62
N ILE A 69 -2.42 8.56 -4.46
CA ILE A 69 -3.67 8.01 -3.93
C ILE A 69 -4.67 9.14 -3.65
N GLY A 70 -4.23 10.21 -3.01
CA GLY A 70 -5.06 11.39 -2.71
C GLY A 70 -5.62 12.04 -3.96
N ALA A 71 -4.82 12.19 -5.02
CA ALA A 71 -5.27 12.73 -6.31
C ALA A 71 -6.31 11.82 -6.98
N ILE A 72 -6.10 10.50 -6.98
CA ILE A 72 -7.06 9.53 -7.54
C ILE A 72 -8.39 9.61 -6.78
N LEU A 73 -8.37 9.58 -5.44
CA LEU A 73 -9.57 9.68 -4.61
C LEU A 73 -10.29 11.02 -4.79
N LEU A 74 -9.55 12.12 -4.93
CA LEU A 74 -10.11 13.44 -5.20
C LEU A 74 -10.84 13.48 -6.55
N VAL A 75 -10.25 12.93 -7.61
CA VAL A 75 -10.89 12.87 -8.93
C VAL A 75 -12.14 11.98 -8.89
N ILE A 76 -12.07 10.79 -8.30
CA ILE A 76 -13.20 9.86 -8.19
C ILE A 76 -14.34 10.49 -7.38
N GLY A 77 -14.02 11.05 -6.22
CA GLY A 77 -15.00 11.73 -5.36
C GLY A 77 -15.65 12.92 -6.06
N PHE A 78 -14.88 13.72 -6.81
CA PHE A 78 -15.42 14.82 -7.62
C PHE A 78 -16.39 14.32 -8.70
N LEU A 79 -16.01 13.30 -9.47
CA LEU A 79 -16.86 12.72 -10.51
C LEU A 79 -18.16 12.15 -9.92
N GLY A 80 -18.07 11.44 -8.78
CA GLY A 80 -19.22 10.86 -8.10
C GLY A 80 -20.17 11.93 -7.55
N CYS A 81 -19.67 12.92 -6.81
CA CYS A 81 -20.48 14.01 -6.27
C CYS A 81 -21.11 14.87 -7.37
N TYR A 82 -20.27 15.36 -8.29
CA TYR A 82 -20.70 16.31 -9.31
C TYR A 82 -21.58 15.64 -10.37
N GLY A 83 -21.29 14.38 -10.72
CA GLY A 83 -22.13 13.56 -11.59
C GLY A 83 -23.53 13.34 -11.03
N ALA A 84 -23.63 12.98 -9.74
CA ALA A 84 -24.91 12.84 -9.06
C ALA A 84 -25.63 14.19 -8.92
N GLN A 85 -24.95 15.25 -8.50
CA GLN A 85 -25.56 16.57 -8.28
C GLN A 85 -26.09 17.19 -9.58
N LYS A 86 -25.28 17.19 -10.64
CA LYS A 86 -25.64 17.75 -11.96
C LYS A 86 -26.55 16.85 -12.78
N GLU A 87 -26.84 15.65 -12.31
CA GLU A 87 -27.64 14.67 -13.05
C GLU A 87 -27.05 14.45 -14.46
N SER A 88 -25.72 14.43 -14.57
CA SER A 88 -25.01 14.33 -15.84
C SER A 88 -24.62 12.88 -16.12
N LYS A 89 -25.25 12.31 -17.16
CA LYS A 89 -24.99 10.95 -17.64
C LYS A 89 -23.52 10.71 -17.96
N CYS A 90 -22.86 11.68 -18.60
CA CYS A 90 -21.45 11.57 -18.95
C CYS A 90 -20.54 11.45 -17.72
N LEU A 91 -20.73 12.31 -16.71
CA LEU A 91 -19.94 12.28 -15.47
C LEU A 91 -20.18 10.99 -14.68
N LEU A 92 -21.43 10.51 -14.66
CA LEU A 92 -21.81 9.28 -13.98
C LEU A 92 -21.22 8.03 -14.65
N MET A 93 -21.19 8.01 -15.99
CA MET A 93 -20.51 6.96 -16.75
C MET A 93 -18.99 7.01 -16.57
N MET A 94 -18.37 8.18 -16.53
CA MET A 94 -16.94 8.28 -16.24
C MET A 94 -16.61 7.76 -14.84
N PHE A 95 -17.42 8.13 -13.83
CA PHE A 95 -17.29 7.57 -12.48
C PHE A 95 -17.39 6.03 -12.50
N PHE A 96 -18.42 5.48 -13.14
CA PHE A 96 -18.60 4.04 -13.28
C PHE A 96 -17.39 3.38 -13.96
N SER A 97 -16.91 3.92 -15.08
CA SER A 97 -15.78 3.36 -15.82
C SER A 97 -14.48 3.37 -15.01
N VAL A 98 -14.20 4.44 -14.26
CA VAL A 98 -13.01 4.50 -13.41
C VAL A 98 -13.08 3.46 -12.28
N VAL A 99 -14.21 3.38 -11.59
CA VAL A 99 -14.40 2.37 -10.51
C VAL A 99 -14.33 0.94 -11.08
N LEU A 100 -14.90 0.69 -12.27
CA LEU A 100 -14.80 -0.61 -12.94
C LEU A 100 -13.35 -0.99 -13.26
N ILE A 101 -12.53 -0.04 -13.74
CA ILE A 101 -11.12 -0.30 -14.03
C ILE A 101 -10.38 -0.66 -12.74
N ILE A 102 -10.63 0.05 -11.64
CA ILE A 102 -10.02 -0.24 -10.33
C ILE A 102 -10.42 -1.66 -9.89
N PHE A 103 -11.71 -1.99 -9.92
CA PHE A 103 -12.21 -3.32 -9.57
C PHE A 103 -11.53 -4.44 -10.40
N ILE A 104 -11.37 -4.24 -11.71
CA ILE A 104 -10.68 -5.21 -12.58
C ILE A 104 -9.20 -5.36 -12.17
N VAL A 105 -8.52 -4.26 -11.88
CA VAL A 105 -7.11 -4.27 -11.43
C VAL A 105 -6.99 -4.97 -10.08
N GLU A 106 -7.91 -4.73 -9.14
CA GLU A 106 -7.93 -5.39 -7.82
C GLU A 106 -8.14 -6.90 -7.96
N VAL A 107 -9.12 -7.33 -8.76
CA VAL A 107 -9.37 -8.76 -9.02
C VAL A 107 -8.17 -9.41 -9.70
N ALA A 108 -7.57 -8.75 -10.71
CA ALA A 108 -6.38 -9.25 -11.38
C ALA A 108 -5.19 -9.39 -10.42
N ALA A 109 -4.95 -8.38 -9.58
CA ALA A 109 -3.90 -8.41 -8.56
C ALA A 109 -4.13 -9.54 -7.55
N ALA A 110 -5.37 -9.73 -7.07
CA ALA A 110 -5.72 -10.80 -6.16
C ALA A 110 -5.50 -12.20 -6.78
N VAL A 111 -5.89 -12.39 -8.04
CA VAL A 111 -5.67 -13.65 -8.76
C VAL A 111 -4.17 -13.91 -8.95
N VAL A 112 -3.39 -12.92 -9.36
CA VAL A 112 -1.93 -13.06 -9.51
C VAL A 112 -1.27 -13.39 -8.18
N ALA A 113 -1.63 -12.70 -7.10
CA ALA A 113 -1.05 -12.91 -5.78
C ALA A 113 -1.38 -14.28 -5.18
N LEU A 114 -2.63 -14.75 -5.30
CA LEU A 114 -3.10 -15.97 -4.64
C LEU A 114 -2.93 -17.24 -5.48
N VAL A 115 -3.13 -17.15 -6.79
CA VAL A 115 -3.11 -18.31 -7.70
C VAL A 115 -1.74 -18.45 -8.37
N PHE A 116 -1.19 -17.34 -8.89
CA PHE A 116 0.04 -17.34 -9.67
C PHE A 116 1.24 -16.82 -8.86
N THR A 117 1.50 -17.42 -7.70
CA THR A 117 2.59 -17.00 -6.80
C THR A 117 3.95 -16.88 -7.51
N GLY A 118 4.31 -17.81 -8.40
CA GLY A 118 5.54 -17.71 -9.19
C GLY A 118 5.55 -16.54 -10.19
N LEU A 119 4.40 -16.16 -10.76
CA LEU A 119 4.29 -14.96 -11.59
C LEU A 119 4.41 -13.69 -10.73
N ALA A 120 3.78 -13.66 -9.56
CA ALA A 120 3.92 -12.57 -8.62
C ALA A 120 5.39 -12.39 -8.19
N GLU A 121 6.10 -13.48 -7.89
CA GLU A 121 7.51 -13.48 -7.54
C GLU A 121 8.37 -12.90 -8.66
N THR A 122 8.18 -13.34 -9.91
CA THR A 122 8.96 -12.86 -11.05
C THR A 122 8.71 -11.39 -11.36
N LEU A 123 7.46 -10.93 -11.29
CA LEU A 123 7.12 -9.51 -11.47
C LEU A 123 7.74 -8.64 -10.37
N LEU A 124 7.61 -9.05 -9.11
CA LEU A 124 8.20 -8.31 -7.99
C LEU A 124 9.72 -8.34 -8.03
N THR A 125 10.34 -9.47 -8.39
CA THR A 125 11.79 -9.57 -8.56
C THR A 125 12.30 -8.62 -9.64
N GLY A 126 11.58 -8.55 -10.77
CA GLY A 126 11.92 -7.63 -11.86
C GLY A 126 11.79 -6.15 -11.49
N LEU A 127 10.92 -5.80 -10.55
CA LEU A 127 10.67 -4.42 -10.13
C LEU A 127 11.46 -4.00 -8.88
N VAL A 128 11.49 -4.84 -7.84
CA VAL A 128 11.97 -4.49 -6.51
C VAL A 128 13.46 -4.79 -6.34
N THR A 129 13.98 -5.91 -6.87
CA THR A 129 15.42 -6.22 -6.80
C THR A 129 16.31 -5.12 -7.42
N PRO A 130 16.02 -4.54 -8.62
CA PRO A 130 16.83 -3.44 -9.14
C PRO A 130 16.70 -2.18 -8.28
N LEU A 131 15.52 -1.89 -7.71
CA LEU A 131 15.34 -0.79 -6.77
C LEU A 131 16.14 -1.01 -5.49
N LEU A 132 16.20 -2.24 -4.97
CA LEU A 132 17.05 -2.60 -3.84
C LEU A 132 18.52 -2.34 -4.15
N LYS A 133 19.00 -2.72 -5.33
CA LYS A 133 20.41 -2.51 -5.70
C LYS A 133 20.77 -1.04 -5.86
N ASP A 134 19.90 -0.24 -6.47
CA ASP A 134 20.18 1.16 -6.81
C ASP A 134 19.86 2.13 -5.66
N LYS A 135 18.74 1.91 -4.95
CA LYS A 135 18.19 2.87 -3.98
C LYS A 135 18.47 2.50 -2.54
N TYR A 136 18.64 1.22 -2.19
CA TYR A 136 18.93 0.86 -0.80
C TYR A 136 20.32 1.37 -0.39
N GLY A 137 20.40 2.13 0.70
CA GLY A 137 21.58 2.88 1.16
C GLY A 137 21.82 4.23 0.49
N ALA A 138 21.30 4.45 -0.72
CA ALA A 138 21.46 5.70 -1.48
C ALA A 138 20.30 6.66 -1.25
N ASP A 139 19.08 6.14 -1.31
CA ASP A 139 17.84 6.81 -0.97
C ASP A 139 17.46 6.38 0.44
N PRO A 140 17.58 7.26 1.44
CA PRO A 140 17.36 6.82 2.80
C PRO A 140 15.86 6.57 3.11
N THR A 141 14.93 6.88 2.17
CA THR A 141 13.47 6.71 2.35
C THR A 141 13.15 5.28 1.98
N PHE A 142 13.61 4.89 0.79
CA PHE A 142 13.54 3.52 0.33
C PHE A 142 14.24 2.58 1.32
N THR A 143 15.41 2.98 1.81
CA THR A 143 16.17 2.21 2.82
C THR A 143 15.35 1.99 4.09
N HIS A 144 14.68 3.01 4.60
CA HIS A 144 13.88 2.90 5.82
C HIS A 144 12.60 2.10 5.63
N ILE A 145 11.84 2.32 4.55
CA ILE A 145 10.64 1.53 4.22
C ILE A 145 11.04 0.06 4.16
N TRP A 146 12.12 -0.25 3.46
CA TRP A 146 12.60 -1.60 3.35
C TRP A 146 13.11 -2.16 4.69
N ASN A 147 13.74 -1.34 5.53
CA ASN A 147 14.11 -1.73 6.90
C ASN A 147 12.90 -2.06 7.77
N LEU A 148 11.81 -1.28 7.68
CA LEU A 148 10.55 -1.58 8.35
C LEU A 148 9.97 -2.89 7.81
N THR A 149 9.91 -3.07 6.49
CA THR A 149 9.45 -4.34 5.90
C THR A 149 10.25 -5.53 6.42
N MET A 150 11.58 -5.45 6.38
CA MET A 150 12.47 -6.49 6.89
C MET A 150 12.30 -6.74 8.40
N SER A 151 12.04 -5.69 9.18
CA SER A 151 11.86 -5.77 10.63
C SER A 151 10.50 -6.32 11.03
N GLU A 152 9.41 -5.85 10.41
CA GLU A 152 8.03 -6.24 10.71
C GLU A 152 7.71 -7.64 10.21
N VAL A 153 8.25 -8.00 9.04
CA VAL A 153 8.00 -9.31 8.41
C VAL A 153 9.13 -10.31 8.71
N HIS A 154 10.10 -9.91 9.55
CA HIS A 154 11.25 -10.73 9.94
C HIS A 154 11.87 -11.47 8.74
N CYS A 155 12.34 -10.69 7.77
CA CYS A 155 12.85 -11.19 6.49
C CYS A 155 14.05 -10.39 6.00
N CYS A 156 14.78 -10.89 5.00
CA CYS A 156 15.92 -10.19 4.40
C CYS A 156 15.91 -10.25 2.87
N GLY A 157 16.02 -9.08 2.25
CA GLY A 157 15.91 -8.96 0.79
C GLY A 157 14.51 -9.28 0.30
N LEU A 158 14.30 -9.34 -1.01
CA LEU A 158 12.99 -9.70 -1.57
C LEU A 158 12.85 -11.23 -1.58
N ASN A 159 13.80 -11.90 -2.22
CA ASN A 159 13.88 -13.36 -2.32
C ASN A 159 14.89 -13.91 -1.33
N ASN A 160 16.02 -13.21 -1.14
CA ASN A 160 17.03 -13.54 -0.14
C ASN A 160 18.03 -12.39 0.07
N TYR A 161 18.94 -12.53 1.05
CA TYR A 161 20.03 -11.57 1.29
C TYR A 161 20.89 -11.24 0.06
N THR A 162 21.05 -12.18 -0.88
CA THR A 162 21.82 -12.01 -2.12
C THR A 162 21.24 -10.93 -3.03
N ASP A 163 20.01 -10.48 -2.81
CA ASP A 163 19.44 -9.33 -3.52
C ASP A 163 20.24 -8.04 -3.28
N PHE A 164 20.98 -7.97 -2.16
CA PHE A 164 21.90 -6.87 -1.86
C PHE A 164 23.30 -7.05 -2.45
N ASP A 165 23.60 -8.19 -3.08
CA ASP A 165 24.90 -8.39 -3.73
C ASP A 165 25.10 -7.36 -4.84
N ASP A 166 26.29 -6.75 -4.87
CA ASP A 166 26.66 -5.65 -5.75
C ASP A 166 25.78 -4.38 -5.66
N SER A 167 24.92 -4.27 -4.64
CA SER A 167 24.14 -3.07 -4.37
C SER A 167 25.02 -1.87 -3.99
N TYR A 168 24.45 -0.66 -4.11
CA TYR A 168 25.08 0.56 -3.61
C TYR A 168 25.50 0.42 -2.14
N TYR A 169 24.61 -0.13 -1.29
CA TYR A 169 24.87 -0.33 0.13
C TYR A 169 26.04 -1.27 0.38
N TYR A 170 26.05 -2.44 -0.26
CA TYR A 170 27.11 -3.44 -0.09
C TYR A 170 28.47 -2.90 -0.54
N LYS A 171 28.53 -2.19 -1.68
CA LYS A 171 29.77 -1.57 -2.17
C LYS A 171 30.32 -0.49 -1.23
N LYS A 172 29.44 0.22 -0.53
CA LYS A 172 29.82 1.32 0.38
C LYS A 172 30.22 0.83 1.77
N HIS A 173 29.51 -0.17 2.30
CA HIS A 173 29.67 -0.63 3.68
C HIS A 173 30.41 -1.97 3.80
N ASN A 174 30.58 -2.68 2.68
CA ASN A 174 31.14 -4.04 2.62
C ASN A 174 30.44 -5.03 3.58
N SER A 175 29.14 -4.81 3.82
CA SER A 175 28.32 -5.60 4.72
C SER A 175 26.86 -5.58 4.28
N TYR A 176 26.08 -6.57 4.73
CA TYR A 176 24.64 -6.58 4.55
C TYR A 176 23.92 -5.67 5.56
N PRO A 177 22.64 -5.32 5.30
CA PRO A 177 21.81 -4.58 6.24
C PRO A 177 21.77 -5.22 7.63
N LEU A 178 21.76 -4.41 8.69
CA LEU A 178 21.68 -4.91 10.05
C LEU A 178 20.37 -5.65 10.33
N GLN A 179 19.29 -5.26 9.67
CA GLN A 179 17.98 -5.91 9.75
C GLN A 179 18.01 -7.35 9.22
N CYS A 180 18.96 -7.65 8.33
CA CYS A 180 19.20 -9.00 7.83
C CYS A 180 19.96 -9.89 8.82
N CYS A 181 20.52 -9.31 9.89
CA CYS A 181 21.05 -10.06 11.01
C CYS A 181 19.99 -10.12 12.11
N GLY A 182 19.64 -11.33 12.54
CA GLY A 182 18.66 -11.53 13.62
C GLY A 182 18.93 -10.62 14.81
N GLY A 183 18.02 -9.68 15.05
CA GLY A 183 18.05 -8.81 16.22
C GLY A 183 17.99 -9.62 17.51
N THR A 184 18.71 -9.13 18.52
CA THR A 184 18.86 -9.68 19.88
C THR A 184 17.55 -9.71 20.70
N GLN A 185 16.47 -10.36 20.24
CA GLN A 185 15.21 -10.43 20.99
C GLN A 185 14.57 -11.81 21.17
N TYR A 186 15.06 -12.88 20.53
CA TYR A 186 14.67 -14.24 20.90
C TYR A 186 15.68 -14.88 21.85
N LEU A 187 15.86 -14.24 23.01
CA LEU A 187 16.58 -14.82 24.14
C LEU A 187 15.60 -15.61 25.02
N SER A 188 14.78 -16.46 24.41
CA SER A 188 14.03 -17.47 25.14
C SER A 188 13.37 -18.46 24.17
N PHE A 189 13.80 -19.72 24.29
CA PHE A 189 12.98 -20.95 24.26
C PHE A 189 13.36 -22.04 23.24
N TRP A 190 14.08 -21.74 22.16
CA TRP A 190 14.72 -22.79 21.33
C TRP A 190 16.16 -22.39 21.01
N GLY A 191 17.11 -23.01 21.72
CA GLY A 191 18.53 -22.72 21.64
C GLY A 191 19.13 -23.04 20.27
N MET A 192 19.09 -22.07 19.36
CA MET A 192 20.01 -22.00 18.22
C MET A 192 20.77 -20.67 18.31
N LEU A 193 21.84 -20.70 19.10
CA LEU A 193 22.83 -19.63 19.21
C LEU A 193 23.58 -19.51 17.88
N CYS A 194 23.65 -18.29 17.32
CA CYS A 194 24.69 -17.94 16.34
C CYS A 194 26.06 -18.22 16.97
N PRO A 195 26.90 -19.12 16.42
CA PRO A 195 28.21 -19.39 16.99
C PRO A 195 29.17 -18.26 16.58
N GLY A 196 29.52 -17.41 17.54
CA GLY A 196 30.48 -16.30 17.43
C GLY A 196 29.74 -14.96 17.42
N SER A 197 29.86 -14.09 18.42
CA SER A 197 31.11 -13.63 19.02
C SER A 197 30.84 -12.97 20.37
N TRP A 198 31.66 -13.29 21.37
CA TRP A 198 31.91 -12.37 22.47
C TRP A 198 32.78 -11.23 21.93
N GLY A 199 32.16 -10.20 21.37
CA GLY A 199 32.87 -9.08 20.78
C GLY A 199 31.97 -8.17 19.95
N ILE A 200 32.03 -6.88 20.24
CA ILE A 200 31.25 -5.80 19.62
C ILE A 200 31.78 -5.61 18.19
N ALA A 201 31.17 -6.29 17.21
CA ALA A 201 31.33 -5.98 15.80
C ALA A 201 29.95 -6.05 15.12
N ILE A 202 29.40 -4.87 14.76
CA ILE A 202 28.06 -4.64 14.20
C ILE A 202 28.10 -4.81 12.67
N SER A 203 28.67 -5.90 12.17
CA SER A 203 28.85 -6.12 10.73
C SER A 203 28.33 -7.49 10.31
N CYS A 204 27.26 -7.49 9.51
CA CYS A 204 26.63 -8.66 8.92
C CYS A 204 27.45 -9.17 7.73
N HIS A 205 28.24 -10.21 7.94
CA HIS A 205 28.92 -10.94 6.87
C HIS A 205 28.26 -12.29 6.61
N PRO A 206 28.32 -12.80 5.36
CA PRO A 206 27.81 -14.12 5.06
C PRO A 206 28.69 -15.15 5.76
N HIS A 207 28.19 -15.73 6.85
CA HIS A 207 28.86 -16.82 7.56
C HIS A 207 28.19 -18.15 7.20
N PRO A 208 28.94 -19.25 6.95
CA PRO A 208 28.37 -20.53 6.51
C PRO A 208 27.42 -21.21 7.51
N ARG A 209 27.22 -20.64 8.71
CA ARG A 209 26.44 -21.22 9.82
C ARG A 209 25.63 -20.19 10.63
N GLY A 210 25.43 -18.96 10.14
CA GLY A 210 24.78 -17.87 10.91
C GLY A 210 23.45 -17.42 10.32
N CYS A 211 22.41 -17.35 11.17
CA CYS A 211 21.02 -16.99 10.91
C CYS A 211 20.79 -16.04 9.72
N LEU A 212 20.40 -16.63 8.60
CA LEU A 212 20.10 -15.91 7.39
C LEU A 212 18.57 -15.91 7.23
N LEU A 213 17.94 -14.75 7.42
CA LEU A 213 16.49 -14.63 7.30
C LEU A 213 16.09 -14.91 5.84
N GLN A 214 14.97 -15.63 5.69
CA GLN A 214 14.40 -15.94 4.39
C GLN A 214 13.92 -14.64 3.70
N GLY A 215 13.69 -14.66 2.38
CA GLY A 215 13.24 -13.48 1.61
C GLY A 215 11.91 -12.90 2.08
N CYS A 216 11.69 -11.60 1.92
CA CYS A 216 10.42 -10.99 2.32
C CYS A 216 9.22 -11.46 1.51
N PHE A 217 9.37 -11.79 0.23
CA PHE A 217 8.27 -12.27 -0.61
C PHE A 217 7.60 -13.55 -0.05
N PRO A 218 8.33 -14.64 0.22
CA PRO A 218 7.73 -15.85 0.79
C PRO A 218 7.10 -15.61 2.18
N GLN A 219 7.68 -14.76 3.03
CA GLN A 219 7.13 -14.50 4.36
C GLN A 219 5.88 -13.62 4.31
N ILE A 220 5.83 -12.61 3.44
CA ILE A 220 4.62 -11.82 3.23
C ILE A 220 3.48 -12.72 2.76
N LEU A 221 3.75 -13.65 1.82
CA LEU A 221 2.75 -14.60 1.37
C LEU A 221 2.27 -15.53 2.49
N GLU A 222 3.18 -16.00 3.34
CA GLU A 222 2.81 -16.82 4.49
C GLU A 222 1.96 -16.04 5.49
N GLU A 223 2.34 -14.80 5.81
CA GLU A 223 1.58 -13.92 6.70
C GLU A 223 0.17 -13.63 6.17
N ILE A 224 0.03 -13.40 4.85
CA ILE A 224 -1.26 -13.25 4.19
C ILE A 224 -2.08 -14.53 4.29
N ARG A 225 -1.47 -15.71 4.17
CA ARG A 225 -2.18 -16.99 4.32
C ARG A 225 -2.61 -17.23 5.76
N THR A 226 -1.74 -16.94 6.73
CA THR A 226 -2.03 -17.06 8.16
C THR A 226 -3.17 -16.13 8.56
N ASN A 227 -3.17 -14.89 8.05
CA ASN A 227 -4.20 -13.89 8.32
C ASN A 227 -5.24 -13.76 7.19
N ALA A 228 -5.43 -14.83 6.40
CA ALA A 228 -6.27 -14.78 5.19
C ALA A 228 -7.70 -14.33 5.47
N GLY A 229 -8.24 -14.60 6.66
CA GLY A 229 -9.56 -14.14 7.07
C GLY A 229 -9.66 -12.61 7.15
N VAL A 230 -8.68 -11.94 7.75
CA VAL A 230 -8.69 -10.47 7.90
C VAL A 230 -8.40 -9.80 6.55
N ALA A 231 -7.34 -10.24 5.87
CA ALA A 231 -6.97 -9.69 4.57
C ALA A 231 -8.08 -9.90 3.54
N GLY A 232 -8.66 -11.10 3.48
CA GLY A 232 -9.80 -11.42 2.62
C GLY A 232 -11.05 -10.62 2.98
N GLY A 233 -11.31 -10.40 4.27
CA GLY A 233 -12.43 -9.58 4.73
C GLY A 233 -12.33 -8.11 4.30
N VAL A 234 -11.13 -7.51 4.42
CA VAL A 234 -10.88 -6.14 3.96
C VAL A 234 -11.05 -6.05 2.44
N ALA A 235 -10.45 -6.97 1.68
CA ALA A 235 -10.57 -6.99 0.22
C ALA A 235 -12.02 -7.18 -0.24
N ALA A 236 -12.77 -8.10 0.38
CA ALA A 236 -14.18 -8.32 0.08
C ALA A 236 -15.05 -7.09 0.42
N GLY A 237 -14.72 -6.37 1.49
CA GLY A 237 -15.39 -5.13 1.87
C GLY A 237 -15.19 -4.01 0.84
N ILE A 238 -13.95 -3.83 0.37
CA ILE A 238 -13.63 -2.86 -0.69
C ILE A 238 -14.39 -3.21 -1.97
N ALA A 239 -14.28 -4.46 -2.44
CA ALA A 239 -14.99 -4.95 -3.62
C ALA A 239 -16.51 -4.76 -3.52
N ALA A 240 -17.11 -5.02 -2.35
CA ALA A 240 -18.54 -4.80 -2.13
C ALA A 240 -18.93 -3.32 -2.23
N LEU A 241 -18.12 -2.41 -1.69
CA LEU A 241 -18.34 -0.97 -1.79
C LEU A 241 -18.23 -0.47 -3.24
N GLU A 242 -17.26 -0.97 -4.00
CA GLU A 242 -17.13 -0.63 -5.42
C GLU A 242 -18.32 -1.11 -6.26
N ILE A 243 -18.76 -2.36 -6.06
CA ILE A 243 -19.94 -2.91 -6.73
C ILE A 243 -21.18 -2.09 -6.36
N ALA A 244 -21.35 -1.74 -5.09
CA ALA A 244 -22.48 -0.89 -4.66
C ALA A 244 -22.42 0.49 -5.32
N ALA A 245 -21.24 1.12 -5.38
CA ALA A 245 -21.05 2.40 -6.05
C ALA A 245 -21.38 2.34 -7.55
N MET A 246 -20.91 1.31 -8.24
CA MET A 246 -21.21 1.05 -9.65
C MET A 246 -22.71 0.81 -9.88
N ALA A 247 -23.36 0.01 -9.02
CA ALA A 247 -24.79 -0.25 -9.10
C ALA A 247 -25.63 1.01 -8.90
N VAL A 248 -25.26 1.85 -7.92
CA VAL A 248 -25.92 3.14 -7.68
C VAL A 248 -25.71 4.11 -8.83
N ALA A 249 -24.50 4.19 -9.38
CA ALA A 249 -24.21 5.02 -10.55
C ALA A 249 -25.07 4.59 -11.76
N MET A 250 -25.16 3.28 -12.03
CA MET A 250 -25.98 2.77 -13.13
C MET A 250 -27.49 2.99 -12.87
N TYR A 251 -27.95 2.81 -11.64
CA TYR A 251 -29.34 3.08 -11.26
C TYR A 251 -29.72 4.54 -11.52
N LEU A 252 -28.86 5.49 -11.09
CA LEU A 252 -29.07 6.91 -11.33
C LEU A 252 -29.01 7.21 -12.84
N TYR A 253 -28.08 6.61 -13.59
CA TYR A 253 -27.99 6.77 -15.04
C TYR A 253 -29.30 6.41 -15.75
N CYS A 254 -29.83 5.21 -15.49
CA CYS A 254 -31.08 4.74 -16.10
C CYS A 254 -32.27 5.63 -15.72
N ARG A 255 -32.33 6.11 -14.48
CA ARG A 255 -33.40 7.03 -14.03
C ARG A 255 -33.34 8.40 -14.69
N LEU A 256 -32.16 8.84 -15.12
CA LEU A 256 -31.99 10.06 -15.89
C LEU A 256 -32.33 9.87 -17.37
N ASP A 257 -32.33 8.65 -17.90
CA ASP A 257 -32.85 8.32 -19.23
C ASP A 257 -34.38 8.32 -19.29
N GLU A 258 -35.04 8.04 -18.17
CA GLU A 258 -36.52 8.03 -18.07
C GLU A 258 -37.15 9.43 -17.87
N LYS A 259 -36.36 10.47 -17.60
CA LYS A 259 -36.82 11.86 -17.48
C LYS A 259 -36.78 12.57 -18.84
#